data_AF-A0A2N7Q9T9-F1
#
_entry.id   AF-A0A2N7Q9T9-F1
#
_cell.length_a   1.000
_cell.length_b   1.000
_cell.length_c   1.000
_cell.angle_alpha   90.00
_cell.angle_beta   90.00
_cell.angle_gamma   90.00
#
_symmetry.space_group_name_H-M   'P 1'
#
loop_
_entity.id
_entity.type
_entity.pdbx_description
1 polymer ?
#
loop_
_entity_poly.entity_id
_entity_poly.type
_entity_poly.pdbx_seq_one_letter_code
_entity_poly.pdbx_strand_id
1 'polypeptide(L)'
;MRTFLKYKNWFLFGLILLIFLLYLDKKTMLFVGNIKSNFPQFYTYLKFLSNFVENFYKIFVVFVTILGFYNLFYKNKREGGIKIILVLLIVGVLSQVKYLLGRARPKITLETIFTGPTKKYAYASFPSGHTFLIFAIAGILSYFYPRYKIFFYFLAIFVALERLLNFAHFPSDILAGAFFGTHISNFIIKQNLKT
;
A
#
# COMPACT_ATOMS: atom_id res chain seq x y z
N MET A 1 -24.71 -17.42 16.93
CA MET A 1 -25.42 -17.37 15.63
C MET A 1 -25.84 -15.95 15.20
N ARG A 2 -26.33 -15.07 16.11
CA ARG A 2 -26.74 -13.69 15.76
C ARG A 2 -25.59 -12.76 15.30
N THR A 3 -24.37 -12.94 15.78
CA THR A 3 -23.19 -12.16 15.34
C THR A 3 -22.78 -12.48 13.90
N PHE A 4 -22.79 -13.76 13.51
CA PHE A 4 -22.39 -14.18 12.15
C PHE A 4 -23.33 -13.64 11.06
N LEU A 5 -24.63 -13.53 11.35
CA LEU A 5 -25.62 -12.93 10.46
C LEU A 5 -25.39 -11.42 10.22
N LYS A 6 -24.87 -10.70 11.21
CA LYS A 6 -24.53 -9.27 11.08
C LYS A 6 -23.33 -9.04 10.15
N TYR A 7 -22.36 -9.97 10.13
CA TYR A 7 -21.16 -9.87 9.29
C TYR A 7 -21.31 -10.53 7.92
N LYS A 8 -22.30 -11.42 7.72
CA LYS A 8 -22.58 -12.07 6.43
C LYS A 8 -22.74 -11.06 5.30
N ASN A 9 -23.44 -9.95 5.55
CA ASN A 9 -23.68 -8.89 4.56
C ASN A 9 -22.38 -8.12 4.23
N TRP A 10 -21.53 -7.87 5.22
CA TRP A 10 -20.24 -7.20 5.02
C TRP A 10 -19.22 -8.09 4.31
N PHE A 11 -19.20 -9.38 4.62
CA PHE A 11 -18.36 -10.35 3.92
C PHE A 11 -18.75 -10.45 2.45
N LEU A 12 -20.05 -10.60 2.16
CA LEU A 12 -20.56 -10.65 0.79
C LEU A 12 -20.27 -9.34 0.04
N PHE A 13 -20.48 -8.19 0.69
CA PHE A 13 -20.13 -6.88 0.12
C PHE A 13 -18.63 -6.78 -0.20
N GLY A 14 -17.76 -7.21 0.71
CA GLY A 14 -16.31 -7.22 0.50
C GLY A 14 -15.90 -8.12 -0.67
N LEU A 15 -16.54 -9.29 -0.81
CA LEU A 15 -16.30 -10.21 -1.92
C LEU A 15 -16.77 -9.60 -3.27
N ILE A 16 -17.96 -9.00 -3.29
CA ILE A 16 -18.49 -8.31 -4.48
C ILE A 16 -17.57 -7.15 -4.87
N LEU A 17 -17.14 -6.33 -3.89
CA LEU A 17 -16.22 -5.23 -4.12
C LEU A 17 -14.89 -5.72 -4.67
N LEU A 18 -14.33 -6.81 -4.13
CA LEU A 18 -13.09 -7.40 -4.63
C LEU A 18 -13.24 -7.86 -6.09
N ILE A 19 -14.32 -8.56 -6.42
CA ILE A 19 -14.61 -9.00 -7.80
C ILE A 19 -14.74 -7.79 -8.73
N PHE A 20 -15.46 -6.76 -8.31
CA PHE A 20 -15.61 -5.52 -9.06
C PHE A 20 -14.26 -4.82 -9.31
N LEU A 21 -13.40 -4.74 -8.30
CA LEU A 21 -12.07 -4.15 -8.45
C LEU A 21 -11.18 -4.96 -9.41
N LEU A 22 -11.22 -6.30 -9.32
CA LEU A 22 -10.48 -7.17 -10.24
C LEU A 22 -10.98 -7.03 -11.69
N TYR A 23 -12.27 -6.77 -11.88
CA TYR A 23 -12.84 -6.48 -13.20
C TYR A 23 -12.36 -5.13 -13.78
N LEU A 24 -12.15 -4.12 -12.93
CA LEU A 24 -11.66 -2.81 -13.37
C LEU A 24 -10.18 -2.80 -13.76
N ASP A 25 -9.39 -3.73 -13.22
CA ASP A 25 -7.93 -3.76 -13.39
C ASP A 25 -7.48 -3.65 -14.85
N LYS A 26 -7.97 -4.55 -15.72
CA LYS A 26 -7.61 -4.56 -17.14
C LYS A 26 -8.00 -3.25 -17.82
N LYS A 27 -9.20 -2.72 -17.54
CA LYS A 27 -9.69 -1.48 -18.15
C LYS A 27 -8.83 -0.29 -17.75
N THR A 28 -8.48 -0.17 -16.48
CA THR A 28 -7.61 0.92 -16.01
C THR A 28 -6.20 0.80 -16.58
N MET A 29 -5.63 -0.40 -16.64
CA MET A 29 -4.29 -0.57 -17.23
C MET A 29 -4.27 -0.28 -18.74
N LEU A 30 -5.33 -0.66 -19.48
CA LEU A 30 -5.49 -0.28 -20.88
C LEU A 30 -5.61 1.24 -21.05
N PHE A 31 -6.38 1.91 -20.19
CA PHE A 31 -6.48 3.37 -20.20
C PHE A 31 -5.12 4.05 -19.98
N VAL A 32 -4.34 3.60 -19.00
CA VAL A 32 -2.97 4.10 -18.78
C VAL A 32 -2.06 3.79 -19.97
N GLY A 33 -2.23 2.62 -20.59
CA GLY A 33 -1.55 2.23 -21.83
C GLY A 33 -1.86 3.17 -22.99
N ASN A 34 -3.12 3.57 -23.14
CA ASN A 34 -3.57 4.51 -24.16
C ASN A 34 -3.02 5.93 -23.92
N ILE A 35 -2.91 6.38 -22.67
CA ILE A 35 -2.24 7.65 -22.37
C ILE A 35 -0.78 7.58 -22.81
N LYS A 36 -0.09 6.47 -22.49
CA LYS A 36 1.30 6.25 -22.89
C LYS A 36 1.48 6.26 -24.40
N SER A 37 0.59 5.63 -25.16
CA SER A 37 0.67 5.57 -26.63
C SER A 37 0.29 6.90 -27.28
N ASN A 38 -0.77 7.55 -26.81
CA ASN A 38 -1.33 8.73 -27.46
C ASN A 38 -0.60 10.02 -27.07
N PHE A 39 0.03 10.07 -25.90
CA PHE A 39 0.73 11.24 -25.37
C PHE A 39 2.13 10.87 -24.82
N PRO A 40 3.07 10.42 -25.67
CA PRO A 40 4.37 9.89 -25.22
C PRO A 40 5.23 10.93 -24.48
N GLN A 41 5.18 12.20 -24.91
CA GLN A 41 5.93 13.28 -24.26
C GLN A 41 5.36 13.59 -22.88
N PHE A 42 4.03 13.65 -22.75
CA PHE A 42 3.35 13.78 -21.45
C PHE A 42 3.67 12.60 -20.53
N TYR A 43 3.61 11.37 -21.05
CA TYR A 43 3.97 10.16 -20.29
C TYR A 43 5.43 10.17 -19.82
N THR A 44 6.34 10.78 -20.57
CA THR A 44 7.74 10.95 -20.16
C THR A 44 7.85 11.86 -18.94
N TYR A 45 7.11 12.97 -18.88
CA TYR A 45 7.04 13.81 -17.67
C TYR A 45 6.42 13.06 -16.48
N LEU A 46 5.36 12.29 -16.70
CA LEU A 46 4.77 11.44 -15.66
C LEU A 46 5.78 10.41 -15.13
N LYS A 47 6.62 9.85 -16.01
CA LYS A 47 7.67 8.90 -15.63
C LYS A 47 8.80 9.57 -14.85
N PHE A 48 9.18 10.79 -15.22
CA PHE A 48 10.12 11.59 -14.43
C PHE A 48 9.58 11.85 -13.02
N LEU A 49 8.33 12.31 -12.91
CA LEU A 49 7.66 12.51 -11.62
C LEU A 49 7.57 11.20 -10.83
N SER A 50 7.27 10.09 -11.50
CA SER A 50 7.23 8.76 -10.91
C SER A 50 8.56 8.34 -10.29
N ASN A 51 9.67 8.54 -11.01
CA ASN A 51 11.00 8.25 -10.48
C ASN A 51 11.34 9.14 -9.27
N PHE A 52 10.96 10.42 -9.31
CA PHE A 52 11.11 11.32 -8.18
C PHE A 52 10.33 10.83 -6.96
N VAL A 53 9.05 10.47 -7.12
CA VAL A 53 8.19 9.94 -6.06
C VAL A 53 8.74 8.63 -5.49
N GLU A 54 9.26 7.73 -6.34
CA GLU A 54 9.89 6.48 -5.90
C GLU A 54 11.14 6.72 -5.03
N ASN A 55 11.99 7.65 -5.44
CA ASN A 55 13.19 8.00 -4.67
C ASN A 55 12.82 8.70 -3.36
N PHE A 56 11.88 9.64 -3.41
CA PHE A 56 11.34 10.29 -2.22
C PHE A 56 10.75 9.27 -1.24
N TYR A 57 9.95 8.32 -1.72
CA TYR A 57 9.40 7.24 -0.90
C TYR A 57 10.48 6.47 -0.15
N LYS A 58 11.56 6.05 -0.83
CA LYS A 58 12.67 5.31 -0.20
C LYS A 58 13.33 6.12 0.91
N ILE A 59 13.66 7.38 0.61
CA ILE A 59 14.26 8.31 1.59
C ILE A 59 13.31 8.53 2.76
N PHE A 60 12.02 8.72 2.48
CA PHE A 60 11.00 8.95 3.50
C PHE A 60 10.84 7.73 4.42
N VAL A 61 10.82 6.51 3.90
CA VAL A 61 10.78 5.29 4.71
C VAL A 61 12.03 5.17 5.59
N VAL A 62 13.22 5.45 5.06
CA VAL A 62 14.46 5.47 5.85
C VAL A 62 14.40 6.52 6.95
N PHE A 63 13.96 7.74 6.62
CA PHE A 63 13.76 8.82 7.58
C PHE A 63 12.79 8.43 8.71
N VAL A 64 11.64 7.85 8.37
CA VAL A 64 10.65 7.38 9.36
C VAL A 64 11.22 6.26 10.21
N THR A 65 12.04 5.37 9.64
CA THR A 65 12.72 4.31 10.39
C THR A 65 13.69 4.90 11.41
N ILE A 66 14.53 5.87 11.00
CA ILE A 66 15.46 6.58 11.89
C ILE A 66 14.68 7.32 12.99
N LEU A 67 13.60 8.03 12.63
CA LEU A 67 12.72 8.70 13.58
C LEU A 67 12.12 7.72 14.60
N GLY A 68 11.71 6.54 14.14
CA GLY A 68 11.20 5.46 14.98
C GLY A 68 12.21 5.05 16.04
N PHE A 69 13.44 4.72 15.63
CA PHE A 69 14.53 4.36 16.54
C PHE A 69 14.93 5.51 17.47
N TYR A 70 15.07 6.72 16.93
CA TYR A 70 15.40 7.91 17.72
C TYR A 70 14.37 8.14 18.84
N ASN A 71 13.08 8.02 18.53
CA ASN A 71 12.01 8.20 19.52
C ASN A 71 12.03 7.15 20.65
N LEU A 72 12.64 5.98 20.45
CA LEU A 72 12.78 4.96 21.51
C LEU A 72 13.63 5.42 22.69
N PHE A 73 14.57 6.36 22.47
CA PHE A 73 15.48 6.87 23.49
C PHE A 73 14.88 7.97 24.37
N TYR A 74 13.72 8.54 23.99
CA TYR A 74 13.07 9.63 24.73
C TYR A 74 11.78 9.13 25.36
N LYS A 75 11.70 9.08 26.70
CA LYS A 75 10.54 8.57 27.45
C LYS A 75 9.21 9.12 26.93
N ASN A 76 9.11 10.43 26.71
CA ASN A 76 7.88 11.09 26.26
C ASN A 76 7.49 10.77 24.81
N LYS A 77 8.39 10.18 23.99
CA LYS A 77 8.16 9.83 22.59
C LYS A 77 8.24 8.33 22.33
N ARG A 78 8.57 7.53 23.34
CA ARG A 78 8.88 6.10 23.23
C ARG A 78 7.74 5.31 22.62
N GLU A 79 6.51 5.59 23.01
CA GLU A 79 5.32 4.96 22.42
C GLU A 79 5.23 5.18 20.91
N GLY A 80 5.52 6.39 20.44
CA GLY A 80 5.57 6.70 19.01
C GLY A 80 6.69 5.95 18.29
N GLY A 81 7.87 5.86 18.90
CA GLY A 81 8.96 5.05 18.38
C GLY A 81 8.58 3.58 18.21
N ILE A 82 7.98 2.99 19.25
CA ILE A 82 7.56 1.57 19.22
C ILE A 82 6.50 1.35 18.14
N LYS A 83 5.46 2.20 18.06
CA LYS A 83 4.40 2.05 17.05
C LYS A 83 4.92 2.20 15.62
N ILE A 84 5.90 3.09 15.38
CA ILE A 84 6.57 3.21 14.07
C ILE A 84 7.34 1.93 13.73
N ILE A 85 8.19 1.42 14.63
CA ILE A 85 8.97 0.21 14.35
C ILE A 85 8.06 -1.01 14.17
N LEU A 86 7.04 -1.15 15.02
CA LEU A 86 6.06 -2.23 14.90
C LEU A 86 5.34 -2.21 13.55
N VAL A 87 4.91 -1.05 13.05
CA VAL A 87 4.21 -0.99 11.77
C VAL A 87 5.13 -1.37 10.60
N LEU A 88 6.40 -0.94 10.63
CA LEU A 88 7.39 -1.29 9.61
C LEU A 88 7.63 -2.81 9.56
N LEU A 89 7.81 -3.44 10.72
CA LEU A 89 8.03 -4.88 10.83
C LEU A 89 6.80 -5.68 10.41
N ILE A 90 5.62 -5.34 10.93
CA ILE A 90 4.38 -6.06 10.65
C ILE A 90 4.05 -5.96 9.16
N VAL A 91 4.12 -4.78 8.55
CA VAL A 91 3.88 -4.63 7.11
C VAL A 91 4.96 -5.34 6.29
N GLY A 92 6.22 -5.27 6.72
CA GLY A 92 7.34 -6.00 6.11
C GLY A 92 7.05 -7.49 6.00
N VAL A 93 6.55 -8.11 7.06
CA VAL A 93 6.16 -9.54 7.08
C VAL A 93 4.87 -9.79 6.31
N LEU A 94 3.79 -9.06 6.60
CA LEU A 94 2.48 -9.31 5.99
C LEU A 94 2.47 -9.10 4.48
N SER A 95 3.28 -8.15 3.98
CA SER A 95 3.42 -7.94 2.54
C SER A 95 4.01 -9.15 1.80
N GLN A 96 4.69 -10.08 2.48
CA GLN A 96 5.26 -11.28 1.86
C GLN A 96 4.21 -12.31 1.43
N VAL A 97 2.94 -12.15 1.86
CA VAL A 97 1.81 -12.99 1.40
C VAL A 97 1.70 -13.04 -0.13
N LYS A 98 2.22 -12.03 -0.83
CA LYS A 98 2.27 -11.98 -2.29
C LYS A 98 2.95 -13.18 -2.94
N TYR A 99 3.92 -13.80 -2.27
CA TYR A 99 4.59 -14.99 -2.77
C TYR A 99 3.77 -16.27 -2.59
N LEU A 100 2.73 -16.26 -1.76
CA LEU A 100 1.76 -17.35 -1.66
C LEU A 100 0.68 -17.25 -2.75
N LEU A 101 0.32 -16.02 -3.12
CA LEU A 101 -0.74 -15.76 -4.09
C LEU A 101 -0.25 -15.86 -5.55
N GLY A 102 0.98 -15.39 -5.82
CA GLY A 102 1.60 -15.50 -7.14
C GLY A 102 0.86 -14.76 -8.26
N ARG A 103 0.35 -13.56 -7.96
CA ARG A 103 -0.33 -12.72 -8.95
C ARG A 103 0.66 -12.08 -9.92
N ALA A 104 0.50 -12.33 -11.22
CA ALA A 104 1.27 -11.67 -12.27
C ALA A 104 1.13 -10.14 -12.22
N ARG A 105 2.20 -9.40 -12.53
CA ARG A 105 2.18 -7.94 -12.63
C ARG A 105 1.67 -7.47 -14.00
N PRO A 106 1.09 -6.26 -14.09
CA PRO A 106 0.58 -5.74 -15.36
C PRO A 106 1.66 -5.50 -16.43
N LYS A 107 2.94 -5.41 -16.02
CA LYS A 107 4.07 -5.38 -16.96
C LYS A 107 4.26 -6.68 -17.77
N ILE A 108 3.71 -7.80 -17.29
CA ILE A 108 3.82 -9.12 -17.93
C ILE A 108 2.57 -9.43 -18.72
N THR A 109 1.42 -9.29 -18.08
CA THR A 109 0.11 -9.57 -18.65
C THR A 109 -0.91 -8.65 -18.02
N LEU A 110 -1.86 -8.17 -18.83
CA LEU A 110 -3.01 -7.40 -18.35
C LEU A 110 -4.13 -8.29 -17.80
N GLU A 111 -3.97 -9.61 -17.91
CA GLU A 111 -4.92 -10.57 -17.35
C GLU A 111 -4.68 -10.79 -15.85
N THR A 112 -5.76 -10.98 -15.12
CA THR A 112 -5.72 -11.24 -13.68
C THR A 112 -5.38 -12.71 -13.44
N ILE A 113 -4.09 -13.05 -13.51
CA ILE A 113 -3.58 -14.40 -13.34
C ILE A 113 -2.94 -14.57 -11.96
N PHE A 114 -3.42 -15.58 -11.22
CA PHE A 114 -2.82 -16.06 -9.97
C PHE A 114 -2.22 -17.45 -10.21
N THR A 115 -0.92 -17.57 -10.01
CA THR A 115 -0.18 -18.82 -10.23
C THR A 115 -0.01 -19.65 -8.97
N GLY A 116 -0.42 -19.13 -7.80
CA GLY A 116 -0.18 -19.75 -6.50
C GLY A 116 1.26 -19.52 -6.01
N PRO A 117 1.78 -20.37 -5.10
CA PRO A 117 3.07 -20.12 -4.47
C PRO A 117 4.23 -20.00 -5.46
N THR A 118 4.92 -18.86 -5.44
CA THR A 118 6.04 -18.56 -6.35
C THR A 118 6.95 -17.50 -5.75
N LYS A 119 8.26 -17.65 -5.95
CA LYS A 119 9.28 -16.65 -5.55
C LYS A 119 9.60 -15.65 -6.67
N LYS A 120 8.96 -15.78 -7.85
CA LYS A 120 9.22 -14.90 -8.98
C LYS A 120 8.67 -13.50 -8.68
N TYR A 121 9.55 -12.49 -8.64
CA TYR A 121 9.15 -11.08 -8.41
C TYR A 121 8.08 -10.59 -9.40
N ALA A 122 8.18 -11.07 -10.64
CA ALA A 122 7.19 -10.92 -11.71
C ALA A 122 5.75 -11.28 -11.31
N TYR A 123 5.59 -12.22 -10.38
CA TYR A 123 4.33 -12.75 -9.86
C TYR A 123 4.06 -12.32 -8.41
N ALA A 124 4.81 -11.34 -7.91
CA ALA A 124 4.65 -10.78 -6.58
C ALA A 124 3.89 -9.44 -6.65
N SER A 125 2.68 -9.46 -7.22
CA SER A 125 1.88 -8.23 -7.43
C SER A 125 0.91 -7.92 -6.28
N PHE A 126 0.02 -8.85 -5.90
CA PHE A 126 -0.99 -8.59 -4.86
C PHE A 126 -0.52 -9.01 -3.46
N PRO A 127 -0.71 -8.18 -2.41
CA PRO A 127 -1.03 -6.75 -2.47
C PRO A 127 0.23 -5.90 -2.80
N SER A 128 0.01 -4.64 -3.18
CA SER A 128 1.10 -3.68 -3.38
C SER A 128 1.85 -3.43 -2.07
N GLY A 129 3.13 -3.78 -2.02
CA GLY A 129 3.95 -3.62 -0.80
C GLY A 129 4.25 -2.15 -0.49
N HIS A 130 4.50 -1.35 -1.54
CA HIS A 130 4.74 0.09 -1.42
C HIS A 130 3.51 0.81 -0.87
N THR A 131 2.35 0.51 -1.45
CA THR A 131 1.08 1.11 -1.01
C THR A 131 0.73 0.67 0.40
N PHE A 132 0.92 -0.62 0.72
CA PHE A 132 0.69 -1.11 2.08
C PHE A 132 1.55 -0.34 3.10
N LEU A 133 2.87 -0.24 2.86
CA LEU A 133 3.77 0.42 3.80
C LEU A 133 3.47 1.90 3.95
N ILE A 134 3.31 2.64 2.85
CA ILE A 134 3.13 4.10 2.93
C ILE A 134 1.80 4.49 3.56
N PHE A 135 0.71 3.74 3.34
CA PHE A 135 -0.57 3.99 4.00
C PHE A 135 -0.51 3.67 5.49
N ALA A 136 0.23 2.62 5.87
CA ALA A 136 0.41 2.28 7.28
C ALA A 136 1.24 3.34 8.02
N ILE A 137 2.35 3.80 7.41
CA ILE A 137 3.14 4.93 7.90
C ILE A 137 2.29 6.19 8.02
N ALA A 138 1.51 6.52 6.98
CA ALA A 138 0.64 7.70 6.99
C ALA A 138 -0.39 7.63 8.13
N GLY A 139 -0.95 6.46 8.41
CA GLY A 139 -1.84 6.25 9.56
C GLY A 139 -1.16 6.49 10.90
N ILE A 140 0.01 5.89 11.14
CA ILE A 140 0.78 6.10 12.39
C ILE A 140 1.18 7.57 12.55
N LEU A 141 1.75 8.20 11.53
CA LEU A 141 2.18 9.60 11.61
C LEU A 141 1.00 10.56 11.75
N SER A 142 -0.14 10.28 11.13
CA SER A 142 -1.35 11.10 11.30
C SER A 142 -1.91 11.06 12.72
N TYR A 143 -1.69 9.97 13.45
CA TYR A 143 -2.09 9.88 14.85
C TYR A 143 -1.22 10.75 15.76
N PHE A 144 0.11 10.69 15.59
CA PHE A 144 1.04 11.50 16.39
C PHE A 144 1.13 12.96 15.96
N TYR A 145 0.84 13.25 14.69
CA TYR A 145 0.94 14.59 14.10
C TYR A 145 -0.33 14.93 13.31
N PRO A 146 -1.50 15.08 13.99
CA PRO A 146 -2.80 15.23 13.34
C PRO A 146 -2.90 16.44 12.41
N ARG A 147 -2.15 17.52 12.69
CA ARG A 147 -2.05 18.72 11.83
C ARG A 147 -1.58 18.39 10.41
N TYR A 148 -0.77 17.34 10.23
CA TYR A 148 -0.20 16.95 8.94
C TYR A 148 -0.88 15.71 8.33
N LYS A 149 -2.02 15.28 8.86
CA LYS A 149 -2.76 14.10 8.36
C LYS A 149 -3.01 14.15 6.85
N ILE A 150 -3.52 15.28 6.36
CA ILE A 150 -3.83 15.45 4.93
C ILE A 150 -2.55 15.27 4.10
N PHE A 151 -1.44 15.86 4.55
CA PHE A 151 -0.15 15.77 3.89
C PHE A 151 0.35 14.31 3.80
N PHE A 152 0.30 13.54 4.89
CA PHE A 152 0.79 12.14 4.87
C PHE A 152 -0.04 11.25 3.94
N TYR A 153 -1.38 11.38 3.97
CA TYR A 153 -2.23 10.61 3.07
C TYR A 153 -2.11 11.07 1.61
N PHE A 154 -1.86 12.36 1.38
CA PHE A 154 -1.54 12.87 0.05
C PHE A 154 -0.27 12.20 -0.49
N LEU A 155 0.83 12.18 0.28
CA LEU A 155 2.05 11.45 -0.10
C LEU A 155 1.78 9.97 -0.39
N ALA A 156 0.98 9.30 0.45
CA ALA A 156 0.60 7.91 0.25
C ALA A 156 -0.15 7.68 -1.08
N ILE A 157 -1.03 8.61 -1.47
CA ILE A 157 -1.74 8.58 -2.75
C ILE A 157 -0.77 8.76 -3.93
N PHE A 158 0.21 9.67 -3.85
CA PHE A 158 1.19 9.83 -4.93
C PHE A 158 2.01 8.56 -5.15
N VAL A 159 2.46 7.92 -4.07
CA VAL A 159 3.15 6.62 -4.15
C VAL A 159 2.24 5.55 -4.75
N ALA A 160 0.97 5.50 -4.36
CA ALA A 160 0.00 4.57 -4.93
C ALA A 160 -0.23 4.77 -6.44
N LEU A 161 -0.47 6.01 -6.88
CA LEU A 161 -0.68 6.35 -8.29
C LEU A 161 0.54 6.05 -9.14
N GLU A 162 1.72 6.30 -8.61
CA GLU A 162 2.96 6.05 -9.29
C GLU A 162 3.17 4.54 -9.58
N ARG A 163 2.75 3.64 -8.68
CA ARG A 163 2.77 2.18 -8.93
C ARG A 163 1.88 1.77 -10.11
N LEU A 164 0.75 2.47 -10.30
CA LEU A 164 -0.14 2.26 -11.44
C LEU A 164 0.53 2.72 -12.74
N LEU A 165 1.10 3.93 -12.75
CA LEU A 165 1.77 4.53 -13.92
C LEU A 165 2.93 3.68 -14.44
N ASN A 166 3.64 3.01 -13.53
CA ASN A 166 4.78 2.15 -13.84
C ASN A 166 4.40 0.71 -14.22
N PHE A 167 3.11 0.38 -14.32
CA PHE A 167 2.63 -0.99 -14.56
C PHE A 167 3.21 -1.98 -13.53
N ALA A 168 3.49 -1.50 -12.32
CA ALA A 168 4.04 -2.33 -11.24
C ALA A 168 2.94 -3.14 -10.55
N HIS A 169 1.76 -2.55 -10.43
CA HIS A 169 0.61 -3.08 -9.72
C HIS A 169 -0.70 -2.68 -10.40
N PHE A 170 -1.67 -3.57 -10.34
CA PHE A 170 -3.05 -3.30 -10.73
C PHE A 170 -3.75 -2.40 -9.69
N PRO A 171 -4.81 -1.66 -10.07
CA PRO A 171 -5.62 -0.87 -9.14
C PRO A 171 -6.08 -1.65 -7.91
N SER A 172 -6.52 -2.89 -8.07
CA SER A 172 -6.94 -3.72 -6.94
C SER A 172 -5.80 -4.07 -5.98
N ASP A 173 -4.56 -4.25 -6.46
CA ASP A 173 -3.38 -4.45 -5.59
C ASP A 173 -3.10 -3.21 -4.74
N ILE A 174 -3.27 -2.03 -5.35
CA ILE A 174 -3.06 -0.72 -4.73
C ILE A 174 -4.13 -0.48 -3.67
N LEU A 175 -5.41 -0.68 -4.01
CA LEU A 175 -6.53 -0.50 -3.09
C LEU A 175 -6.46 -1.48 -1.92
N ALA A 176 -6.10 -2.74 -2.17
CA ALA A 176 -5.86 -3.71 -1.11
C ALA A 176 -4.71 -3.27 -0.19
N GLY A 177 -3.59 -2.82 -0.77
CA GLY A 177 -2.47 -2.26 0.00
C GLY A 177 -2.90 -1.09 0.88
N ALA A 178 -3.63 -0.12 0.32
CA ALA A 178 -4.13 1.04 1.05
C ALA A 178 -5.07 0.62 2.19
N PHE A 179 -6.02 -0.27 1.90
CA PHE A 179 -6.96 -0.81 2.88
C PHE A 179 -6.22 -1.49 4.04
N PHE A 180 -5.34 -2.46 3.76
CA PHE A 180 -4.59 -3.17 4.80
C PHE A 180 -3.66 -2.24 5.59
N GLY A 181 -3.01 -1.29 4.91
CA GLY A 181 -2.13 -0.31 5.53
C GLY A 181 -2.85 0.55 6.56
N THR A 182 -3.98 1.15 6.19
CA THR A 182 -4.77 1.96 7.11
C THR A 182 -5.36 1.14 8.26
N HIS A 183 -5.77 -0.11 8.01
CA HIS A 183 -6.32 -0.96 9.07
C HIS A 183 -5.24 -1.41 10.05
N ILE A 184 -4.05 -1.79 9.58
CA ILE A 184 -2.98 -2.23 10.47
C ILE A 184 -2.47 -1.07 11.33
N SER A 185 -2.35 0.14 10.77
CA SER A 185 -1.97 1.31 11.56
C SER A 185 -3.01 1.59 12.65
N ASN A 186 -4.31 1.56 12.31
CA ASN A 186 -5.39 1.76 13.28
C ASN A 186 -5.39 0.68 14.38
N PHE A 187 -5.12 -0.57 14.01
CA PHE A 187 -4.99 -1.67 14.97
C PHE A 187 -3.83 -1.44 15.94
N ILE A 188 -2.65 -1.07 15.44
CA ILE A 188 -1.45 -0.79 16.25
C ILE A 188 -1.68 0.43 17.16
N ILE A 189 -2.31 1.49 16.66
CA ILE A 189 -2.62 2.70 17.43
C ILE A 189 -3.48 2.38 18.65
N LYS A 190 -4.46 1.48 18.52
CA LYS A 190 -5.36 1.09 19.61
C LYS A 190 -4.71 0.20 20.68
N GLN A 191 -3.50 -0.30 20.45
CA GLN A 191 -2.80 -1.08 21.46
C GLN A 191 -2.23 -0.15 22.54
N ASN A 192 -2.59 -0.41 23.79
CA ASN A 192 -2.00 0.25 24.95
C ASN A 192 -0.64 -0.39 25.24
N LEU A 193 0.42 0.29 24.80
CA LEU A 193 1.78 -0.10 25.12
C LEU A 193 2.15 0.52 26.47
N LYS A 194 2.47 -0.31 27.46
CA LYS A 194 3.10 0.18 28.71
C LYS A 194 4.55 0.55 28.37
N THR A 195 4.85 1.83 28.20
CA THR A 195 6.16 2.33 27.73
C THR A 195 6.92 3.14 28.73
#